data_AF-A0A7J6KN13-F1
#
_entry.id   AF-A0A7J6KN13-F1
#
_cell.length_a   1.000
_cell.length_b   1.000
_cell.length_c   1.000
_cell.angle_alpha   90.00
_cell.angle_beta   90.00
_cell.angle_gamma   90.00
#
_symmetry.space_group_name_H-M   'P 1'
#
loop_
_entity.id
_entity.type
_entity.pdbx_description
1 polymer ?
#
loop_
_entity_poly.entity_id
_entity_poly.type
_entity_poly.pdbx_seq_one_letter_code
_entity_poly.pdbx_strand_id
1 'polypeptide(L)'
;RGRSDTLYVHFKKFQLLAEDYETIEDLCEALGYFLDATKLLSGTRFPTLGLIRPVVKGLLATLDDTSDGRGRRSKIRQCLSESLEKYFKEHLDDDSSIGILCTCATYLNPNFADTETETVGQAAVRSCMEGLGIEDRVSMLRGERISQAANNESSECTLLSKLRRREPCIRPEDASSLTRELQMYERMLVNREEGSRVAVMEFWEEVTELPILAEVAREILSIPSGSVA
;
A
#
# COMPACT_ATOMS: atom_id res chain seq x y z
N ARG A 1 8.83 5.16 -34.79
CA ARG A 1 7.61 5.75 -35.41
C ARG A 1 6.78 4.65 -36.08
N GLY A 2 6.02 3.83 -35.34
CA GLY A 2 5.34 2.67 -35.96
C GLY A 2 4.16 2.08 -35.19
N ARG A 3 3.47 2.86 -34.35
CA ARG A 3 2.28 2.40 -33.60
C ARG A 3 1.05 3.32 -33.76
N SER A 4 1.12 4.35 -34.60
CA SER A 4 0.08 5.38 -34.73
C SER A 4 -0.97 5.09 -35.82
N ASP A 5 -0.65 4.26 -36.81
CA ASP A 5 -1.52 4.09 -37.99
C ASP A 5 -2.83 3.32 -37.73
N THR A 6 -2.89 2.45 -36.71
CA THR A 6 -4.08 1.64 -36.44
C THR A 6 -5.24 2.42 -35.82
N LEU A 7 -4.96 3.42 -34.98
CA LEU A 7 -6.02 4.26 -34.39
C LEU A 7 -6.61 5.20 -35.45
N TYR A 8 -5.76 5.79 -36.30
CA TYR A 8 -6.19 6.73 -37.34
C TYR A 8 -7.21 6.12 -38.32
N VAL A 9 -6.99 4.86 -38.72
CA VAL A 9 -7.93 4.13 -39.60
C VAL A 9 -9.28 3.86 -38.93
N HIS A 10 -9.27 3.52 -37.63
CA HIS A 10 -10.50 3.28 -36.87
C HIS A 10 -11.29 4.58 -36.60
N PHE A 11 -10.59 5.69 -36.38
CA PHE A 11 -11.23 6.97 -36.05
C PHE A 11 -11.72 7.78 -37.26
N LYS A 12 -11.31 7.41 -38.48
CA LYS A 12 -11.74 8.08 -39.72
C LYS A 12 -13.27 8.12 -39.90
N LYS A 13 -14.00 7.19 -39.29
CA LYS A 13 -15.48 7.16 -39.30
C LYS A 13 -16.14 8.24 -38.42
N PHE A 14 -15.41 8.81 -37.47
CA PHE A 14 -15.95 9.72 -36.46
C PHE A 14 -15.75 11.21 -36.79
N GLN A 15 -15.20 11.55 -37.97
CA GLN A 15 -14.97 12.94 -38.40
C GLN A 15 -14.23 13.79 -37.35
N LEU A 16 -13.26 13.21 -36.66
CA LEU A 16 -12.48 13.90 -35.63
C LEU A 16 -11.73 15.11 -36.22
N LEU A 17 -11.78 16.23 -35.51
CA LEU A 17 -11.03 17.44 -35.81
C LEU A 17 -9.59 17.32 -35.28
N ALA A 18 -8.69 18.18 -35.75
CA ALA A 18 -7.30 18.20 -35.26
C ALA A 18 -7.21 18.32 -33.74
N GLU A 19 -8.07 19.16 -33.14
CA GLU A 19 -8.18 19.33 -31.68
C GLU A 19 -8.56 18.05 -30.93
N ASP A 20 -9.32 17.14 -31.56
CA ASP A 20 -9.69 15.87 -30.95
C ASP A 20 -8.48 14.93 -30.88
N TYR A 21 -7.64 14.92 -31.91
CA TYR A 21 -6.41 14.13 -31.91
C TYR A 21 -5.41 14.64 -30.85
N GLU A 22 -5.26 15.96 -30.70
CA GLU A 22 -4.45 16.55 -29.63
C GLU A 22 -4.97 16.14 -28.25
N THR A 23 -6.30 16.12 -28.06
CA THR A 23 -6.92 15.67 -26.80
C THR A 23 -6.68 14.19 -26.53
N ILE A 24 -6.73 13.36 -27.57
CA ILE A 24 -6.42 11.93 -27.47
C ILE A 24 -4.95 11.72 -27.11
N GLU A 25 -4.04 12.49 -27.70
CA GLU A 25 -2.60 12.43 -27.38
C GLU A 25 -2.35 12.83 -25.91
N ASP A 26 -2.92 13.94 -25.44
CA ASP A 26 -2.84 14.38 -24.04
C ASP A 26 -3.37 13.30 -23.08
N LEU A 27 -4.50 12.67 -23.44
CA LEU A 27 -5.09 11.60 -22.64
C LEU A 27 -4.22 10.35 -22.63
N CYS A 28 -3.70 9.93 -23.78
CA CYS A 28 -2.82 8.76 -23.89
C CYS A 28 -1.54 8.94 -23.09
N GLU A 29 -0.97 10.14 -23.08
CA GLU A 29 0.20 10.45 -22.27
C GLU A 29 -0.10 10.35 -20.77
N ALA A 30 -1.19 10.98 -20.31
CA ALA A 30 -1.59 10.94 -18.91
C ALA A 30 -1.91 9.51 -18.44
N LEU A 31 -2.58 8.71 -19.28
CA LEU A 31 -2.86 7.29 -19.02
C LEU A 31 -1.60 6.42 -19.04
N GLY A 32 -0.52 6.87 -19.68
CA GLY A 32 0.78 6.19 -19.68
C GLY A 32 1.32 5.94 -18.27
N TYR A 33 1.19 6.92 -17.37
CA TYR A 33 1.62 6.77 -15.98
C TYR A 33 0.86 5.67 -15.24
N PHE A 34 -0.45 5.57 -15.46
CA PHE A 34 -1.29 4.53 -14.88
C PHE A 34 -0.99 3.15 -15.45
N LEU A 35 -0.64 3.06 -16.74
CA LEU A 35 -0.20 1.82 -17.34
C LEU A 35 1.08 1.30 -16.70
N ASP A 36 2.05 2.18 -16.44
CA ASP A 36 3.32 1.79 -15.82
C ASP A 36 3.14 1.43 -14.34
N ALA A 37 2.31 2.18 -13.60
CA ALA A 37 1.89 1.82 -12.24
C ALA A 37 1.20 0.44 -12.21
N THR A 38 0.30 0.17 -13.16
CA THR A 38 -0.39 -1.13 -13.24
C THR A 38 0.59 -2.26 -13.49
N LYS A 39 1.53 -2.12 -14.44
CA LYS A 39 2.55 -3.15 -14.70
C LYS A 39 3.41 -3.42 -13.46
N LEU A 40 3.77 -2.38 -12.72
CA LEU A 40 4.56 -2.50 -11.50
C LEU A 40 3.78 -3.29 -10.42
N LEU A 41 2.52 -2.93 -10.19
CA LEU A 41 1.66 -3.56 -9.17
C LEU A 41 1.19 -4.97 -9.55
N SER A 42 1.20 -5.32 -10.83
CA SER A 42 0.95 -6.69 -11.33
C SER A 42 2.20 -7.58 -11.32
N GLY A 43 3.33 -7.09 -10.80
CA GLY A 43 4.56 -7.89 -10.68
C GLY A 43 4.39 -9.06 -9.71
N THR A 44 5.06 -10.18 -10.02
CA THR A 44 5.07 -11.39 -9.15
C THR A 44 6.44 -11.71 -8.56
N ARG A 45 7.47 -10.93 -8.91
CA ARG A 45 8.87 -11.17 -8.51
C ARG A 45 9.29 -10.42 -7.25
N PHE A 46 8.43 -9.56 -6.74
CA PHE A 46 8.69 -8.71 -5.58
C PHE A 46 7.38 -8.40 -4.87
N PRO A 47 7.41 -8.08 -3.56
CA PRO A 47 6.24 -7.62 -2.82
C PRO A 47 5.62 -6.38 -3.46
N THR A 48 4.34 -6.45 -3.83
CA THR A 48 3.65 -5.35 -4.50
C THR A 48 2.73 -4.55 -3.58
N LEU A 49 2.25 -5.14 -2.46
CA LEU A 49 1.37 -4.44 -1.51
C LEU A 49 2.04 -3.20 -0.90
N GLY A 50 3.32 -3.30 -0.52
CA GLY A 50 4.10 -2.18 0.01
C GLY A 50 4.48 -1.11 -1.04
N LEU A 51 4.09 -1.30 -2.30
CA LEU A 51 4.29 -0.30 -3.36
C LEU A 51 3.06 0.58 -3.58
N ILE A 52 1.87 0.18 -3.11
CA ILE A 52 0.63 0.89 -3.41
C ILE A 52 0.71 2.36 -3.00
N ARG A 53 1.04 2.65 -1.73
CA ARG A 53 1.08 4.03 -1.24
C ARG A 53 2.18 4.87 -1.92
N PRO A 54 3.43 4.40 -2.05
CA PRO A 54 4.45 5.14 -2.80
C PRO A 54 4.07 5.41 -4.26
N VAL A 55 3.49 4.42 -4.96
CA VAL A 55 3.05 4.57 -6.35
C VAL A 55 1.97 5.63 -6.47
N VAL A 56 1.00 5.64 -5.56
CA VAL A 56 -0.11 6.61 -5.56
C VAL A 56 0.41 8.02 -5.28
N LYS A 57 1.28 8.18 -4.27
CA LYS A 57 1.95 9.45 -3.98
C LYS A 57 2.72 9.95 -5.21
N GLY A 58 3.45 9.06 -5.89
CA GLY A 58 4.19 9.38 -7.11
C GLY A 58 3.29 9.76 -8.29
N LEU A 59 2.15 9.06 -8.47
CA LEU A 59 1.16 9.39 -9.49
C LEU A 59 0.55 10.77 -9.25
N LEU A 60 0.12 11.06 -8.02
CA LEU A 60 -0.42 12.37 -7.65
C LEU A 60 0.61 13.48 -7.90
N ALA A 61 1.85 13.30 -7.44
CA ALA A 61 2.93 14.27 -7.71
C ALA A 61 3.19 14.49 -9.21
N THR A 62 3.08 13.43 -10.03
CA THR A 62 3.26 13.52 -11.49
C THR A 62 2.09 14.27 -12.17
N LEU A 63 0.88 14.11 -11.65
CA LEU A 63 -0.31 14.79 -12.16
C LEU A 63 -0.40 16.24 -11.70
N ASP A 64 0.10 16.54 -10.50
CA ASP A 64 0.11 17.86 -9.88
C ASP A 64 1.27 18.76 -10.35
N ASP A 65 2.21 18.24 -11.15
CA ASP A 65 3.23 19.07 -11.80
C ASP A 65 2.54 20.04 -12.79
N THR A 66 2.29 21.24 -12.27
CA THR A 66 1.52 22.35 -12.84
C THR A 66 2.38 23.30 -13.66
N SER A 67 3.56 22.87 -14.09
CA SER A 67 4.43 23.64 -14.98
C SER A 67 3.73 24.08 -16.29
N ASP A 68 2.65 23.41 -16.69
CA ASP A 68 1.76 23.82 -17.78
C ASP A 68 0.48 24.50 -17.26
N GLY A 69 0.47 25.83 -17.24
CA GLY A 69 -0.70 26.63 -16.86
C GLY A 69 -1.94 26.42 -17.75
N ARG A 70 -3.14 26.67 -17.19
CA ARG A 70 -4.48 26.90 -17.83
C ARG A 70 -4.79 26.23 -19.19
N GLY A 71 -4.24 25.06 -19.48
CA GLY A 71 -4.43 24.30 -20.73
C GLY A 71 -5.40 23.12 -20.58
N ARG A 72 -5.79 22.53 -21.71
CA ARG A 72 -6.65 21.33 -21.77
C ARG A 72 -5.99 20.12 -21.08
N ARG A 73 -4.69 19.92 -21.31
CA ARG A 73 -3.85 18.93 -20.62
C ARG A 73 -3.87 19.06 -19.10
N SER A 74 -3.79 20.30 -18.59
CA SER A 74 -3.90 20.58 -17.15
C SER A 74 -5.26 20.16 -16.58
N LYS A 75 -6.37 20.40 -17.31
CA LYS A 75 -7.71 19.92 -16.89
C LYS A 75 -7.80 18.40 -16.87
N ILE A 76 -7.25 17.70 -17.86
CA ILE A 76 -7.24 16.23 -17.89
C ILE A 76 -6.48 15.69 -16.67
N ARG A 77 -5.28 16.22 -16.41
CA ARG A 77 -4.48 15.82 -15.24
C ARG A 77 -5.19 16.12 -13.93
N GLN A 78 -5.81 17.28 -13.80
CA GLN A 78 -6.61 17.65 -12.63
C GLN A 78 -7.77 16.67 -12.40
N CYS A 79 -8.56 16.36 -13.44
CA CYS A 79 -9.65 15.39 -13.30
C CYS A 79 -9.16 14.00 -12.91
N LEU A 80 -8.00 13.56 -13.43
CA LEU A 80 -7.39 12.29 -13.06
C LEU A 80 -6.86 12.32 -11.61
N SER A 81 -6.23 13.41 -11.19
CA SER A 81 -5.73 13.60 -9.82
C SER A 81 -6.90 13.57 -8.82
N GLU A 82 -7.95 14.37 -9.04
CA GLU A 82 -9.17 14.39 -8.22
C GLU A 82 -9.86 13.01 -8.15
N SER A 83 -9.92 12.29 -9.28
CA SER A 83 -10.50 10.94 -9.32
C SER A 83 -9.66 9.93 -8.54
N LEU A 84 -8.33 10.04 -8.63
CA LEU A 84 -7.37 9.19 -7.92
C LEU A 84 -7.45 9.46 -6.42
N GLU A 85 -7.35 10.72 -6.00
CA GLU A 85 -7.47 11.12 -4.59
C GLU A 85 -8.77 10.63 -3.98
N LYS A 86 -9.89 10.82 -4.69
CA LYS A 86 -11.20 10.35 -4.22
C LYS A 86 -11.22 8.84 -4.02
N TYR A 87 -10.77 8.07 -5.02
CA TYR A 87 -10.78 6.61 -4.93
C TYR A 87 -9.91 6.11 -3.77
N PHE A 88 -8.70 6.64 -3.64
CA PHE A 88 -7.76 6.24 -2.60
C PHE A 88 -8.19 6.72 -1.22
N LYS A 89 -8.79 7.90 -1.09
CA LYS A 89 -9.40 8.34 0.18
C LYS A 89 -10.56 7.45 0.61
N GLU A 90 -11.38 6.99 -0.33
CA GLU A 90 -12.52 6.12 0.00
C GLU A 90 -12.10 4.68 0.38
N HIS A 91 -10.98 4.18 -0.15
CA HIS A 91 -10.62 2.75 -0.03
C HIS A 91 -9.32 2.47 0.71
N LEU A 92 -8.46 3.49 0.87
CA LEU A 92 -7.12 3.39 1.44
C LEU A 92 -6.89 4.43 2.54
N ASP A 93 -7.97 4.98 3.09
CA ASP A 93 -7.90 5.75 4.33
C ASP A 93 -7.26 4.90 5.44
N ASP A 94 -6.54 5.55 6.35
CA ASP A 94 -5.74 4.86 7.36
C ASP A 94 -6.61 4.08 8.37
N ASP A 95 -7.93 4.33 8.39
CA ASP A 95 -8.92 3.60 9.20
C ASP A 95 -9.52 2.38 8.48
N SER A 96 -9.35 2.26 7.17
CA SER A 96 -9.88 1.13 6.39
C SER A 96 -8.96 -0.10 6.54
N SER A 97 -9.52 -1.32 6.57
CA SER A 97 -8.69 -2.54 6.69
C SER A 97 -7.66 -2.68 5.55
N ILE A 98 -7.99 -2.19 4.35
CA ILE A 98 -7.07 -2.21 3.20
C ILE A 98 -6.02 -1.12 3.36
N GLY A 99 -6.40 0.08 3.82
CA GLY A 99 -5.48 1.17 4.14
C GLY A 99 -4.45 0.76 5.18
N ILE A 100 -4.89 0.19 6.30
CA ILE A 100 -4.02 -0.37 7.36
C ILE A 100 -3.03 -1.38 6.79
N LEU A 101 -3.51 -2.33 5.98
CA LEU A 101 -2.65 -3.34 5.33
C LEU A 101 -1.59 -2.70 4.42
N CYS A 102 -1.99 -1.73 3.60
CA CYS A 102 -1.08 -1.04 2.69
C CYS A 102 -0.07 -0.18 3.44
N THR A 103 -0.49 0.49 4.51
CA THR A 103 0.39 1.29 5.39
C THR A 103 1.40 0.39 6.09
N CYS A 104 0.96 -0.72 6.67
CA CYS A 104 1.82 -1.72 7.28
C CYS A 104 2.84 -2.29 6.28
N ALA A 105 2.38 -2.71 5.09
CA ALA A 105 3.25 -3.24 4.04
C ALA A 105 4.26 -2.20 3.54
N THR A 106 3.87 -0.93 3.44
CA THR A 106 4.76 0.16 3.03
C THR A 106 5.82 0.42 4.11
N TYR A 107 5.41 0.48 5.37
CA TYR A 107 6.32 0.71 6.50
C TYR A 107 7.30 -0.46 6.74
N LEU A 108 6.86 -1.70 6.54
CA LEU A 108 7.71 -2.89 6.59
C LEU A 108 8.55 -3.10 5.33
N ASN A 109 8.39 -2.26 4.29
CA ASN A 109 9.28 -2.27 3.15
C ASN A 109 10.45 -1.31 3.43
N PRO A 110 11.68 -1.80 3.63
CA PRO A 110 12.79 -0.93 3.99
C PRO A 110 13.09 0.14 2.95
N ASN A 111 12.68 -0.04 1.69
CA ASN A 111 12.90 0.94 0.62
C ASN A 111 11.90 2.11 0.64
N PHE A 112 10.80 2.00 1.40
CA PHE A 112 9.72 3.00 1.43
C PHE A 112 9.24 3.31 2.85
N ALA A 113 9.92 2.81 3.88
CA ALA A 113 9.53 2.99 5.27
C ALA A 113 9.51 4.48 5.69
N ASP A 114 10.33 5.30 5.04
CA ASP A 114 10.41 6.76 5.20
C ASP A 114 9.19 7.51 4.63
N THR A 115 8.37 6.85 3.81
CA THR A 115 7.17 7.47 3.22
C THR A 115 6.01 7.57 4.20
N GLU A 116 6.05 6.85 5.32
CA GLU A 116 5.04 6.89 6.38
C GLU A 116 5.64 7.47 7.66
N THR A 117 4.81 8.13 8.47
CA THR A 117 5.29 8.58 9.79
C THR A 117 5.47 7.38 10.70
N GLU A 118 6.43 7.49 11.63
CA GLU A 118 6.71 6.47 12.64
C GLU A 118 5.42 6.02 13.36
N THR A 119 4.62 7.00 13.78
CA THR A 119 3.38 6.76 14.53
C THR A 119 2.34 5.99 13.73
N VAL A 120 2.15 6.35 12.46
CA VAL A 120 1.17 5.72 11.56
C VAL A 120 1.64 4.32 11.16
N GLY A 121 2.92 4.16 10.82
CA GLY A 121 3.51 2.87 10.46
C GLY A 121 3.46 1.87 11.62
N GLN A 122 3.91 2.26 12.82
CA GLN A 122 3.85 1.39 14.00
C GLN A 122 2.40 1.04 14.38
N ALA A 123 1.46 1.98 14.28
CA ALA A 123 0.05 1.70 14.55
C ALA A 123 -0.51 0.66 13.57
N ALA A 124 -0.20 0.81 12.27
CA ALA A 124 -0.63 -0.16 11.26
C ALA A 124 -0.04 -1.56 11.47
N VAL A 125 1.23 -1.66 11.92
CA VAL A 125 1.85 -2.95 12.28
C VAL A 125 1.08 -3.61 13.43
N ARG A 126 0.78 -2.86 14.51
CA ARG A 126 0.01 -3.38 15.65
C ARG A 126 -1.38 -3.86 15.22
N SER A 127 -2.11 -3.06 14.45
CA SER A 127 -3.43 -3.45 13.94
C SER A 127 -3.38 -4.66 12.97
N CYS A 128 -2.31 -4.82 12.20
CA CYS A 128 -2.13 -6.02 11.38
C CYS A 128 -1.83 -7.25 12.25
N MET A 129 -1.03 -7.10 13.30
CA MET A 129 -0.77 -8.19 14.25
C MET A 129 -2.05 -8.62 14.96
N GLU A 130 -2.85 -7.69 15.45
CA GLU A 130 -4.21 -7.92 15.98
C GLU A 130 -5.03 -8.79 15.02
N GLY A 131 -5.14 -8.34 13.78
CA GLY A 131 -5.94 -8.99 12.74
C GLY A 131 -5.45 -10.38 12.34
N LEU A 132 -4.13 -10.58 12.32
CA LEU A 132 -3.50 -11.89 12.07
C LEU A 132 -3.60 -12.83 13.28
N GLY A 133 -4.08 -12.33 14.43
CA GLY A 133 -4.12 -13.07 15.69
C GLY A 133 -2.76 -13.19 16.36
N ILE A 134 -1.80 -12.35 15.97
CA ILE A 134 -0.45 -12.28 16.55
C ILE A 134 -0.48 -11.53 17.91
N GLU A 135 -1.66 -11.08 18.38
CA GLU A 135 -1.79 -10.36 19.66
C GLU A 135 -1.94 -11.20 20.94
N ASP A 136 -1.00 -10.90 21.86
CA ASP A 136 -1.16 -10.24 23.17
C ASP A 136 -2.26 -10.69 24.16
N ARG A 137 -1.84 -11.26 25.30
CA ARG A 137 -2.67 -11.54 26.48
C ARG A 137 -2.57 -10.48 27.59
N VAL A 138 -1.88 -9.36 27.37
CA VAL A 138 -1.77 -8.31 28.40
C VAL A 138 -3.11 -7.59 28.63
N SER A 139 -3.99 -7.50 27.62
CA SER A 139 -5.29 -6.84 27.76
C SER A 139 -6.38 -7.69 28.45
N MET A 140 -6.24 -9.02 28.52
CA MET A 140 -7.21 -9.87 29.26
C MET A 140 -6.97 -9.89 30.78
N LEU A 141 -5.80 -9.51 31.28
CA LEU A 141 -5.50 -9.51 32.72
C LEU A 141 -5.93 -8.24 33.47
N ARG A 142 -6.50 -7.23 32.77
CA ARG A 142 -7.05 -6.02 33.41
C ARG A 142 -8.58 -5.92 33.43
N GLY A 143 -9.30 -6.89 32.85
CA GLY A 143 -10.72 -6.72 32.55
C GLY A 143 -11.66 -7.85 32.94
N GLU A 144 -11.24 -8.89 33.67
CA GLU A 144 -12.20 -9.87 34.19
C GLU A 144 -12.79 -9.39 35.53
N ARG A 145 -13.85 -8.59 35.43
CA ARG A 145 -15.08 -8.67 36.25
C ARG A 145 -16.00 -7.51 35.86
N ILE A 146 -17.00 -7.80 35.02
CA ILE A 146 -18.43 -7.72 35.35
C ILE A 146 -19.23 -7.99 34.07
N SER A 147 -19.93 -9.12 34.11
CA SER A 147 -21.20 -9.41 33.45
C SER A 147 -21.26 -9.59 31.93
N GLN A 148 -21.45 -10.86 31.58
CA GLN A 148 -22.27 -11.31 30.46
C GLN A 148 -23.58 -10.51 30.36
N ALA A 149 -23.82 -9.89 29.22
CA ALA A 149 -25.16 -9.67 28.68
C ALA A 149 -25.06 -9.57 27.15
N ALA A 150 -25.92 -10.34 26.49
CA ALA A 150 -26.05 -10.45 25.05
C ALA A 150 -26.28 -9.10 24.36
N ASN A 151 -25.76 -8.94 23.13
CA ASN A 151 -26.60 -8.80 21.94
C ASN A 151 -25.77 -8.71 20.65
N ASN A 152 -26.38 -9.24 19.59
CA ASN A 152 -26.00 -9.16 18.18
C ASN A 152 -25.42 -7.80 17.77
N GLU A 153 -24.26 -7.79 17.13
CA GLU A 153 -23.97 -6.91 16.00
C GLU A 153 -23.12 -7.65 14.95
N SER A 154 -23.43 -7.40 13.69
CA SER A 154 -22.94 -8.08 12.50
C SER A 154 -21.41 -8.10 12.42
N SER A 155 -20.83 -9.30 12.47
CA SER A 155 -19.41 -9.48 12.18
C SER A 155 -19.17 -9.30 10.68
N GLU A 156 -18.86 -8.07 10.27
CA GLU A 156 -18.18 -7.85 8.99
C GLU A 156 -16.86 -8.62 9.02
N CYS A 157 -16.77 -9.65 8.19
CA CYS A 157 -15.57 -10.46 8.03
C CYS A 157 -14.51 -9.62 7.30
N THR A 158 -13.66 -8.94 8.07
CA THR A 158 -12.55 -8.12 7.55
C THR A 158 -11.55 -8.97 6.77
N LEU A 159 -10.88 -8.40 5.76
CA LEU A 159 -9.84 -9.12 4.99
C LEU A 159 -8.74 -9.71 5.89
N LEU A 160 -8.42 -9.02 6.99
CA LEU A 160 -7.49 -9.48 8.02
C LEU A 160 -7.98 -10.78 8.68
N SER A 161 -9.27 -10.86 9.03
CA SER A 161 -9.86 -12.09 9.61
C SER A 161 -9.79 -13.31 8.67
N LYS A 162 -9.71 -13.08 7.35
CA LYS A 162 -9.60 -14.13 6.33
C LYS A 162 -8.16 -14.62 6.11
N LEU A 163 -7.17 -13.85 6.54
CA LEU A 163 -5.75 -14.22 6.48
C LEU A 163 -5.32 -15.14 7.64
N ARG A 164 -6.20 -15.37 8.61
CA ARG A 164 -5.98 -16.22 9.80
C ARG A 164 -5.80 -17.70 9.40
N ARG A 165 -4.59 -18.08 8.95
CA ARG A 165 -4.27 -19.45 8.52
C ARG A 165 -3.40 -20.25 9.49
N ARG A 166 -2.98 -19.69 10.62
CA ARG A 166 -2.17 -20.40 11.62
C ARG A 166 -2.60 -20.09 13.04
N GLU A 167 -2.53 -21.11 13.90
CA GLU A 167 -2.60 -20.94 15.35
C GLU A 167 -1.35 -20.16 15.79
N PRO A 168 -1.49 -18.98 16.41
CA PRO A 168 -0.36 -18.23 16.94
C PRO A 168 0.20 -18.97 18.16
N CYS A 169 1.49 -19.28 18.15
CA CYS A 169 2.19 -19.86 19.30
C CYS A 169 3.16 -18.83 19.87
N ILE A 170 2.64 -17.81 20.57
CA ILE A 170 3.46 -16.71 21.11
C ILE A 170 3.00 -16.40 22.54
N ARG A 171 3.96 -16.10 23.43
CA ARG A 171 3.77 -16.00 24.89
C ARG A 171 3.50 -14.54 25.30
N PRO A 172 2.99 -14.27 26.51
CA PRO A 172 2.69 -12.91 26.98
C PRO A 172 3.92 -11.99 27.16
N GLU A 173 5.14 -12.51 27.02
CA GLU A 173 6.40 -11.77 27.16
C GLU A 173 6.67 -10.86 25.92
N ASP A 174 5.91 -11.05 24.84
CA ASP A 174 6.24 -10.60 23.49
C ASP A 174 5.74 -9.19 23.12
N ALA A 175 4.79 -8.58 23.85
CA ALA A 175 4.36 -7.19 23.60
C ALA A 175 5.45 -6.15 23.92
N SER A 176 6.20 -6.40 25.00
CA SER A 176 7.41 -5.65 25.35
C SER A 176 8.54 -5.88 24.33
N SER A 177 8.52 -7.05 23.67
CA SER A 177 9.45 -7.42 22.60
C SER A 177 9.13 -6.69 21.30
N LEU A 178 7.86 -6.58 20.89
CA LEU A 178 7.46 -5.88 19.67
C LEU A 178 7.84 -4.40 19.70
N THR A 179 7.56 -3.71 20.81
CA THR A 179 7.91 -2.27 20.92
C THR A 179 9.42 -2.07 20.80
N ARG A 180 10.20 -2.98 21.38
CA ARG A 180 11.66 -2.98 21.27
C ARG A 180 12.12 -3.30 19.84
N GLU A 181 11.49 -4.26 19.17
CA GLU A 181 11.79 -4.61 17.78
C GLU A 181 11.48 -3.44 16.83
N LEU A 182 10.36 -2.75 16.99
CA LEU A 182 10.01 -1.56 16.20
C LEU A 182 11.07 -0.45 16.37
N GLN A 183 11.48 -0.17 17.60
CA GLN A 183 12.56 0.79 17.89
C GLN A 183 13.93 0.34 17.35
N MET A 184 14.17 -0.96 17.23
CA MET A 184 15.39 -1.50 16.63
C MET A 184 15.34 -1.38 15.11
N TYR A 185 14.20 -1.71 14.50
CA TYR A 185 13.94 -1.58 13.07
C TYR A 185 14.17 -0.15 12.59
N GLU A 186 13.63 0.84 13.29
CA GLU A 186 13.82 2.27 12.95
C GLU A 186 15.29 2.68 12.99
N ARG A 187 16.02 2.23 14.01
CA ARG A 187 17.47 2.48 14.08
C ARG A 187 18.21 1.83 12.92
N MET A 188 17.78 0.65 12.48
CA MET A 188 18.35 -0.01 11.29
C MET A 188 18.05 0.79 10.01
N LEU A 189 16.85 1.37 9.88
CA LEU A 189 16.48 2.20 8.75
C LEU A 189 17.32 3.48 8.68
N VAL A 190 17.53 4.17 9.82
CA VAL A 190 18.33 5.40 9.89
C VAL A 190 19.80 5.16 9.54
N ASN A 191 20.35 4.00 9.93
CA ASN A 191 21.76 3.66 9.68
C ASN A 191 22.03 3.17 8.26
N ARG A 192 21.02 3.18 7.38
CA ARG A 192 21.15 2.65 6.03
C ARG A 192 21.71 3.70 5.08
N GLU A 193 22.60 3.26 4.19
CA GLU A 193 23.14 4.14 3.14
C GLU A 193 22.02 4.60 2.19
N GLU A 194 21.91 5.91 2.02
CA GLU A 194 20.94 6.56 1.15
C GLU A 194 21.08 6.04 -0.29
N GLY A 195 19.99 5.53 -0.86
CA GLY A 195 19.96 4.97 -2.21
C GLY A 195 20.36 3.48 -2.34
N SER A 196 20.76 2.81 -1.25
CA SER A 196 20.95 1.37 -1.24
C SER A 196 19.60 0.66 -1.42
N ARG A 197 19.41 -0.09 -2.51
CA ARG A 197 18.19 -0.89 -2.73
C ARG A 197 18.36 -2.27 -2.13
N VAL A 198 17.41 -2.65 -1.28
CA VAL A 198 17.43 -3.96 -0.61
C VAL A 198 16.32 -4.82 -1.18
N ALA A 199 16.66 -6.07 -1.50
CA ALA A 199 15.67 -7.10 -1.79
C ALA A 199 14.85 -7.35 -0.52
N VAL A 200 13.62 -6.85 -0.53
CA VAL A 200 12.78 -6.72 0.68
C VAL A 200 12.60 -8.06 1.39
N MET A 201 12.35 -9.14 0.63
CA MET A 201 12.16 -10.46 1.23
C MET A 201 13.45 -11.04 1.79
N GLU A 202 14.58 -10.86 1.09
CA GLU A 202 15.90 -11.32 1.56
C GLU A 202 16.27 -10.63 2.88
N PHE A 203 15.99 -9.33 3.02
CA PHE A 203 16.17 -8.61 4.28
C PHE A 203 15.42 -9.26 5.45
N TRP A 204 14.13 -9.55 5.26
CA TRP A 204 13.33 -10.16 6.32
C TRP A 204 13.65 -11.64 6.56
N GLU A 205 14.38 -12.30 5.65
CA GLU A 205 14.91 -13.65 5.85
C GLU A 205 16.24 -13.65 6.61
N GLU A 206 17.07 -12.63 6.43
CA GLU A 206 18.41 -12.53 7.03
C GLU A 206 18.40 -11.90 8.43
N VAL A 207 17.44 -11.02 8.73
CA VAL A 207 17.37 -10.35 10.04
C VAL A 207 16.92 -11.32 11.12
N THR A 208 17.78 -11.52 12.12
CA THR A 208 17.53 -12.44 13.25
C THR A 208 17.14 -11.71 14.53
N GLU A 209 17.43 -10.41 14.59
CA GLU A 209 17.23 -9.54 15.76
C GLU A 209 15.78 -9.05 15.89
N LEU A 210 14.97 -9.22 14.84
CA LEU A 210 13.58 -8.77 14.75
C LEU A 210 12.62 -9.93 14.43
N PRO A 211 12.60 -11.02 15.22
CA PRO A 211 11.87 -12.23 14.85
C PRO A 211 10.36 -12.02 14.70
N ILE A 212 9.74 -11.18 15.55
CA ILE A 212 8.29 -10.90 15.49
C ILE A 212 7.99 -10.06 14.25
N LEU A 213 8.73 -8.98 14.02
CA LEU A 213 8.53 -8.14 12.84
C LEU A 213 8.82 -8.89 11.54
N ALA A 214 9.82 -9.76 11.51
CA ALA A 214 10.13 -10.58 10.34
C ALA A 214 9.01 -11.58 10.01
N GLU A 215 8.31 -12.11 11.02
CA GLU A 215 7.11 -12.92 10.80
C GLU A 215 5.98 -12.09 10.19
N VAL A 216 5.65 -10.94 10.79
CA VAL A 216 4.60 -10.03 10.30
C VAL A 216 4.90 -9.55 8.89
N ALA A 217 6.15 -9.13 8.63
CA ALA A 217 6.58 -8.64 7.34
C ALA A 217 6.44 -9.71 6.26
N ARG A 218 6.85 -10.96 6.52
CA ARG A 218 6.70 -12.05 5.54
C ARG A 218 5.24 -12.36 5.22
N GLU A 219 4.36 -12.37 6.24
CA GLU A 219 2.93 -12.57 6.03
C GLU A 219 2.33 -11.43 5.21
N ILE A 220 2.55 -10.18 5.60
CA ILE A 220 1.96 -9.00 4.95
C ILE A 220 2.52 -8.76 3.55
N LEU A 221 3.84 -8.80 3.36
CA LEU A 221 4.49 -8.49 2.09
C LEU A 221 4.30 -9.59 1.04
N SER A 222 3.93 -10.80 1.46
CA SER A 222 3.58 -11.89 0.53
C SER A 222 2.23 -11.68 -0.19
N ILE A 223 1.40 -10.76 0.31
CA ILE A 223 0.09 -10.48 -0.27
C ILE A 223 0.29 -9.69 -1.57
N PRO A 224 -0.19 -10.17 -2.73
CA PRO A 224 -0.14 -9.40 -3.96
C PRO A 224 -1.17 -8.25 -3.92
N SER A 225 -0.79 -7.08 -4.43
CA SER A 225 -1.69 -5.91 -4.56
C SER A 225 -2.82 -6.11 -5.58
N GLY A 226 -2.69 -7.07 -6.49
CA GLY A 226 -3.66 -7.33 -7.57
C GLY A 226 -4.12 -8.79 -7.57
N SER A 227 -5.38 -9.00 -7.95
CA SER A 227 -5.95 -10.34 -8.17
C SER A 227 -5.66 -10.91 -9.57
N VAL A 228 -5.05 -10.10 -10.44
CA VAL A 228 -4.72 -10.46 -11.82
C VAL A 228 -3.25 -10.92 -11.84
N ALA A 229 -3.05 -12.23 -11.78
CA ALA A 229 -1.78 -12.91 -11.96
C ALA A 229 -1.76 -13.65 -13.31
#